data_AF-A0A7J8REW8-F1
#
_entry.id   AF-A0A7J8REW8-F1
#
_cell.length_a   1.000
_cell.length_b   1.000
_cell.length_c   1.000
_cell.angle_alpha   90.00
_cell.angle_beta   90.00
_cell.angle_gamma   90.00
#
_symmetry.space_group_name_H-M   'P 1'
#
loop_
_entity.id
_entity.type
_entity.pdbx_description
1 polymer ?
#
loop_
_entity_poly.entity_id
_entity_poly.type
_entity_poly.pdbx_seq_one_letter_code
_entity_poly.pdbx_strand_id
1 'polypeptide(L)'
;MFELVSAAQTILPDSDGAIDGHLREVGLTFHLLKDVPGLISKNIEKSLAEAFQPLGISDWNSLFWIAHPGGPAILDQVEAKLALKPEKLRATRHVLSEYGNMSSACVLFILDEMRKKSKEDGLGTTGEGLEWGVLFGFGPGLTVETVVLHSISA
;
A
#
# COMPACT_ATOMS: atom_id res chain seq x y z
N MET A 1 -8.77 9.19 12.71
CA MET A 1 -9.80 8.59 11.84
C MET A 1 -9.51 9.10 10.42
N PHE A 2 -9.89 8.37 9.37
CA PHE A 2 -9.54 8.72 7.99
C PHE A 2 -10.82 8.73 7.15
N GLU A 3 -10.84 9.54 6.10
CA GLU A 3 -11.92 9.56 5.13
C GLU A 3 -11.51 8.79 3.87
N LEU A 4 -12.42 7.96 3.36
CA LEU A 4 -12.27 7.24 2.10
C LEU A 4 -12.82 8.12 0.98
N VAL A 5 -11.95 8.65 0.12
CA VAL A 5 -12.35 9.63 -0.90
C VAL A 5 -12.70 8.95 -2.22
N SER A 6 -11.88 7.98 -2.64
CA SER A 6 -12.14 7.16 -3.82
C SER A 6 -11.44 5.82 -3.72
N ALA A 7 -11.90 4.86 -4.52
CA ALA A 7 -11.29 3.54 -4.65
C ALA A 7 -11.27 3.12 -6.12
N ALA A 8 -10.19 2.46 -6.53
CA ALA A 8 -10.01 1.92 -7.86
C ALA A 8 -9.30 0.56 -7.77
N GLN A 9 -9.66 -0.34 -8.68
CA GLN A 9 -9.07 -1.67 -8.80
C GLN A 9 -8.56 -1.86 -10.22
N THR A 10 -7.37 -2.45 -10.37
CA THR A 10 -6.85 -2.88 -11.68
C THR A 10 -6.19 -4.24 -11.58
N ILE A 11 -6.30 -5.02 -12.65
CA ILE A 11 -5.50 -6.25 -12.84
C ILE A 11 -4.27 -5.85 -13.66
N LEU A 12 -3.09 -6.27 -13.24
CA LEU A 12 -1.85 -5.94 -13.96
C LEU A 12 -1.75 -6.77 -15.25
N PRO A 13 -1.28 -6.17 -16.37
CA PRO A 13 -1.08 -6.93 -17.59
C PRO A 13 0.00 -8.01 -17.39
N ASP A 14 -0.14 -9.13 -18.11
CA ASP A 14 0.82 -10.24 -18.12
C ASP A 14 1.17 -10.78 -16.72
N SER A 15 0.19 -10.81 -15.81
CA SER A 15 0.38 -11.16 -14.40
C SER A 15 -0.40 -12.40 -13.94
N ASP A 16 -1.00 -13.14 -14.87
CA ASP A 16 -1.72 -14.38 -14.58
C ASP A 16 -0.83 -15.37 -13.82
N GLY A 17 -1.37 -15.92 -12.72
CA GLY A 17 -0.64 -16.86 -11.86
C GLY A 17 0.51 -16.25 -11.05
N ALA A 18 0.71 -14.93 -11.07
CA ALA A 18 1.75 -14.27 -10.28
C ALA A 18 1.54 -14.44 -8.77
N ILE A 19 0.29 -14.40 -8.34
CA ILE A 19 -0.14 -14.81 -6.99
C ILE A 19 -1.36 -15.69 -7.19
N ASP A 20 -1.27 -16.95 -6.76
CA ASP A 20 -2.35 -17.92 -6.88
C ASP A 20 -2.54 -18.71 -5.59
N GLY A 21 -3.78 -19.13 -5.35
CA GLY A 21 -4.21 -19.92 -4.20
C GLY A 21 -5.06 -21.08 -4.66
N HIS A 22 -4.64 -22.31 -4.36
CA HIS A 22 -5.42 -23.50 -4.67
C HIS A 22 -5.91 -24.16 -3.38
N LEU A 23 -7.23 -24.26 -3.24
CA LEU A 23 -7.84 -25.06 -2.18
C LEU A 23 -7.77 -26.54 -2.57
N ARG A 24 -7.10 -27.34 -1.75
CA ARG A 24 -6.89 -28.79 -1.93
C ARG A 24 -7.24 -29.52 -0.64
N GLU A 25 -7.26 -30.85 -0.68
CA GLU A 25 -7.47 -31.68 0.53
C GLU A 25 -6.42 -31.42 1.61
N VAL A 26 -5.22 -30.98 1.21
CA VAL A 26 -4.12 -30.59 2.11
C VAL A 26 -4.26 -29.16 2.67
N GLY A 27 -5.40 -28.50 2.43
CA GLY A 27 -5.65 -27.11 2.79
C GLY A 27 -5.40 -26.14 1.63
N LEU A 28 -5.16 -24.87 1.97
CA LEU A 28 -4.91 -23.81 0.99
C LEU A 28 -3.41 -23.71 0.68
N THR A 29 -3.04 -24.04 -0.55
CA THR A 29 -1.67 -23.90 -1.04
C THR A 29 -1.51 -22.59 -1.80
N PHE A 30 -0.46 -21.82 -1.50
CA PHE A 30 -0.15 -20.57 -2.20
C PHE A 30 1.04 -20.72 -3.15
N HIS A 31 0.95 -20.08 -4.31
CA HIS A 31 2.04 -19.93 -5.25
C HIS A 31 2.29 -18.44 -5.52
N LEU A 32 3.55 -18.01 -5.39
CA LEU A 32 3.96 -16.66 -5.69
C LEU A 32 5.14 -16.71 -6.65
N LEU A 33 5.01 -16.06 -7.81
CA LEU A 33 6.12 -15.86 -8.72
C LEU A 33 7.15 -14.92 -8.10
N LYS A 34 8.43 -15.19 -8.37
CA LYS A 34 9.53 -14.35 -7.87
C LYS A 34 9.46 -12.91 -8.36
N ASP A 35 8.81 -12.66 -9.48
CA ASP A 35 8.75 -11.35 -10.15
C ASP A 35 7.54 -10.50 -9.74
N VAL A 36 6.76 -10.91 -8.74
CA VAL A 36 5.68 -10.08 -8.18
C VAL A 36 6.14 -8.64 -7.86
N PRO A 37 7.30 -8.40 -7.21
CA PRO A 37 7.78 -7.04 -6.97
C PRO A 37 7.99 -6.22 -8.26
N GLY A 38 8.54 -6.85 -9.31
CA GLY A 38 8.78 -6.20 -10.60
C GLY A 38 7.47 -5.84 -11.32
N LEU A 39 6.49 -6.75 -11.28
CA LEU A 39 5.15 -6.52 -11.84
C LEU A 39 4.45 -5.34 -11.15
N ILE A 40 4.48 -5.27 -9.82
CA ILE A 40 3.89 -4.15 -9.05
C ILE A 40 4.60 -2.84 -9.42
N SER A 41 5.93 -2.83 -9.35
CA SER A 41 6.77 -1.66 -9.62
C SER A 41 6.54 -1.08 -11.02
N LYS A 42 6.40 -1.94 -12.04
CA LYS A 42 6.14 -1.50 -13.42
C LYS A 42 4.81 -0.74 -13.58
N ASN A 43 3.82 -1.01 -12.75
CA ASN A 43 2.44 -0.54 -12.95
C ASN A 43 1.96 0.46 -11.89
N ILE A 44 2.60 0.55 -10.72
CA ILE A 44 2.12 1.36 -9.58
C ILE A 44 1.96 2.85 -9.91
N GLU A 45 2.87 3.40 -10.73
CA GLU A 45 2.86 4.82 -11.11
C GLU A 45 1.63 5.19 -11.93
N LYS A 46 1.15 4.26 -12.79
CA LYS A 46 -0.07 4.46 -13.55
C LYS A 46 -1.29 4.52 -12.63
N SER A 47 -1.41 3.59 -11.69
CA SER A 47 -2.51 3.56 -10.72
C SER A 47 -2.55 4.84 -9.87
N LEU A 48 -1.39 5.36 -9.47
CA LEU A 48 -1.28 6.63 -8.74
C LEU A 48 -1.72 7.82 -9.59
N ALA A 49 -1.20 7.92 -10.81
CA ALA A 49 -1.55 8.99 -11.72
C ALA A 49 -3.07 9.03 -11.96
N GLU A 50 -3.70 7.88 -12.22
CA GLU A 50 -5.15 7.77 -12.42
C GLU A 50 -5.94 8.16 -11.15
N ALA A 51 -5.50 7.73 -9.97
CA ALA A 51 -6.19 8.01 -8.71
C ALA A 51 -6.09 9.48 -8.27
N PHE A 52 -4.95 10.14 -8.51
CA PHE A 52 -4.66 11.49 -8.03
C PHE A 52 -4.81 12.59 -9.09
N GLN A 53 -5.00 12.25 -10.36
CA GLN A 53 -5.25 13.23 -11.43
C GLN A 53 -6.45 14.16 -11.14
N PRO A 54 -7.60 13.70 -10.58
CA PRO A 54 -8.69 14.59 -10.20
C PRO A 54 -8.36 15.59 -9.09
N LEU A 55 -7.33 15.29 -8.28
CA LEU A 55 -6.86 16.14 -7.17
C LEU A 55 -5.68 17.03 -7.57
N GLY A 56 -5.14 16.87 -8.77
CA GLY A 56 -3.97 17.61 -9.24
C GLY A 56 -2.67 17.29 -8.48
N ILE A 57 -2.61 16.14 -7.79
CA ILE A 57 -1.42 15.73 -7.02
C ILE A 57 -0.55 14.84 -7.91
N SER A 58 0.72 15.22 -8.03
CA SER A 58 1.74 14.45 -8.77
C SER A 58 3.04 14.24 -7.99
N ASP A 59 3.18 14.88 -6.81
CA ASP A 59 4.31 14.63 -5.91
C ASP A 59 3.94 13.52 -4.92
N TRP A 60 4.44 12.31 -5.17
CA TRP A 60 4.24 11.13 -4.33
C TRP A 60 4.78 11.31 -2.91
N ASN A 61 5.74 12.22 -2.70
CA ASN A 61 6.26 12.55 -1.38
C ASN A 61 5.41 13.59 -0.62
N SER A 62 4.37 14.15 -1.23
CA SER A 62 3.36 14.95 -0.54
C SER A 62 2.28 14.10 0.15
N LEU A 63 2.23 12.80 -0.15
CA LEU A 63 1.24 11.85 0.36
C LEU A 63 1.74 11.11 1.62
N PHE A 64 0.82 10.72 2.50
CA PHE A 64 1.06 9.62 3.46
C PHE A 64 0.74 8.26 2.82
N TRP A 65 1.41 7.19 3.27
CA TRP A 65 1.41 5.90 2.57
C TRP A 65 1.03 4.73 3.45
N ILE A 66 0.06 3.95 2.98
CA ILE A 66 -0.41 2.69 3.59
C ILE A 66 -0.26 1.58 2.55
N ALA A 67 0.91 0.96 2.43
CA ALA A 67 1.14 -0.08 1.44
C ALA A 67 0.98 -1.47 2.07
N HIS A 68 0.25 -2.40 1.43
CA HIS A 68 0.20 -3.78 1.88
C HIS A 68 1.61 -4.39 1.89
N PRO A 69 2.11 -4.88 3.04
CA PRO A 69 3.46 -5.39 3.19
C PRO A 69 3.54 -6.86 2.75
N GLY A 70 3.31 -7.11 1.46
CA GLY A 70 3.36 -8.46 0.89
C GLY A 70 4.73 -9.15 1.07
N GLY A 71 5.79 -8.33 1.14
CA GLY A 71 7.16 -8.72 1.48
C GLY A 71 8.11 -7.52 1.32
N PRO A 72 9.33 -7.58 1.88
CA PRO A 72 10.28 -6.47 1.86
C PRO A 72 10.65 -6.04 0.43
N ALA A 73 10.85 -7.00 -0.48
CA ALA A 73 11.20 -6.71 -1.87
C ALA A 73 10.14 -5.89 -2.61
N ILE A 74 8.85 -6.05 -2.28
CA ILE A 74 7.77 -5.23 -2.88
C ILE A 74 7.92 -3.78 -2.41
N LEU A 75 8.13 -3.58 -1.10
CA LEU A 75 8.28 -2.25 -0.51
C LEU A 75 9.51 -1.52 -1.07
N ASP A 76 10.65 -2.21 -1.15
CA ASP A 76 11.89 -1.65 -1.67
C ASP A 76 11.77 -1.24 -3.15
N GLN A 77 11.09 -2.07 -3.95
CA GLN A 77 10.83 -1.76 -5.36
C GLN A 77 9.87 -0.58 -5.54
N VAL A 78 8.79 -0.50 -4.76
CA VAL A 78 7.85 0.63 -4.80
C VAL A 78 8.54 1.93 -4.37
N GLU A 79 9.31 1.90 -3.27
CA GLU A 79 10.09 3.02 -2.77
C GLU A 79 11.08 3.53 -3.83
N ALA A 80 11.86 2.63 -4.44
CA ALA A 80 12.82 2.97 -5.47
C ALA A 80 12.15 3.53 -6.74
N LYS A 81 11.09 2.86 -7.22
CA LYS A 81 10.38 3.22 -8.46
C LYS A 81 9.75 4.61 -8.38
N LEU A 82 9.20 4.97 -7.23
CA LEU A 82 8.50 6.24 -7.02
C LEU A 82 9.40 7.32 -6.37
N ALA A 83 10.68 6.99 -6.12
CA ALA A 83 11.62 7.83 -5.39
C ALA A 83 11.01 8.35 -4.07
N LEU A 84 10.34 7.46 -3.32
CA LEU A 84 9.79 7.82 -2.02
C LEU A 84 10.93 8.07 -1.04
N LYS A 85 10.75 9.07 -0.18
CA LYS A 85 11.63 9.25 0.96
C LYS A 85 11.45 8.08 1.95
N PRO A 86 12.52 7.62 2.63
CA PRO A 86 12.47 6.42 3.46
C PRO A 86 11.38 6.45 4.55
N GLU A 87 11.05 7.64 5.06
CA GLU A 87 10.01 7.81 6.09
C GLU A 87 8.61 7.43 5.60
N LYS A 88 8.34 7.47 4.28
CA LYS A 88 7.00 7.21 3.73
C LYS A 88 6.50 5.80 4.01
N LEU A 89 7.40 4.82 4.02
CA LEU A 89 7.04 3.43 4.31
C LEU A 89 7.31 3.04 5.76
N ARG A 90 7.61 3.98 6.66
CA ARG A 90 7.93 3.69 8.07
C ARG A 90 6.84 2.86 8.76
N ALA A 91 5.59 3.32 8.73
CA ALA A 91 4.48 2.62 9.38
C ALA A 91 4.26 1.22 8.77
N THR A 92 4.40 1.11 7.45
CA THR A 92 4.29 -0.16 6.72
C THR A 92 5.39 -1.15 7.13
N ARG A 93 6.65 -0.69 7.16
CA ARG A 93 7.81 -1.50 7.57
C ARG A 93 7.74 -1.88 9.05
N HIS A 94 7.22 -1.01 9.92
CA HIS A 94 7.00 -1.31 11.33
C HIS A 94 6.02 -2.47 11.50
N VAL A 95 4.85 -2.41 10.87
CA VAL A 95 3.86 -3.50 10.94
C VAL A 95 4.40 -4.79 10.35
N LEU A 96 5.14 -4.73 9.24
CA LEU A 96 5.79 -5.92 8.67
C LEU A 96 6.80 -6.54 9.64
N SER A 97 7.58 -5.72 10.35
CA SER A 97 8.57 -6.17 11.33
C SER A 97 7.91 -6.86 12.53
N GLU A 98 6.85 -6.26 13.08
CA GLU A 98 6.21 -6.74 14.31
C GLU A 98 5.26 -7.92 14.07
N TYR A 99 4.58 -7.95 12.92
CA TYR A 99 3.46 -8.87 12.68
C TYR A 99 3.62 -9.74 11.43
N GLY A 100 4.57 -9.45 10.55
CA GLY A 100 4.70 -10.12 9.27
C GLY A 100 3.56 -9.80 8.30
N ASN A 101 3.43 -10.62 7.26
CA ASN A 101 2.34 -10.53 6.29
C ASN A 101 1.09 -11.26 6.82
N MET A 102 0.17 -10.50 7.40
CA MET A 102 -1.16 -10.94 7.87
C MET A 102 -2.25 -10.87 6.78
N SER A 103 -1.87 -10.88 5.50
CA SER A 103 -2.79 -10.75 4.37
C SER A 103 -3.58 -9.43 4.44
N SER A 104 -4.91 -9.49 4.28
CA SER A 104 -5.80 -8.32 4.19
C SER A 104 -5.75 -7.41 5.43
N ALA A 105 -5.46 -7.96 6.62
CA ALA A 105 -5.48 -7.19 7.86
C ALA A 105 -4.34 -6.16 7.96
N CYS A 106 -3.24 -6.34 7.21
CA CYS A 106 -2.05 -5.50 7.34
C CYS A 106 -2.34 -4.00 7.16
N VAL A 107 -3.11 -3.63 6.14
CA VAL A 107 -3.37 -2.20 5.84
C VAL A 107 -4.15 -1.52 6.96
N LEU A 108 -4.98 -2.27 7.69
CA LEU A 108 -5.70 -1.76 8.86
C LEU A 108 -4.77 -1.52 10.05
N PHE A 109 -3.80 -2.42 10.26
CA PHE A 109 -2.78 -2.26 11.28
C PHE A 109 -1.87 -1.07 10.97
N ILE A 110 -1.54 -0.84 9.70
CA ILE A 110 -0.71 0.29 9.28
C ILE A 110 -1.46 1.62 9.47
N LEU A 111 -2.77 1.67 9.16
CA LEU A 111 -3.61 2.83 9.47
C LEU A 111 -3.64 3.12 10.98
N ASP A 112 -3.74 2.09 11.81
CA ASP A 112 -3.76 2.23 13.27
C ASP A 112 -2.41 2.70 13.83
N GLU A 113 -1.31 2.13 13.34
CA GLU A 113 0.05 2.55 13.68
C GLU A 113 0.27 4.02 13.31
N MET A 114 -0.04 4.39 12.06
CA MET A 114 0.17 5.75 11.56
C MET A 114 -0.59 6.80 12.39
N ARG A 115 -1.88 6.56 12.69
CA ARG A 115 -2.68 7.54 13.45
C ARG A 115 -2.21 7.65 14.90
N LYS A 116 -1.81 6.53 15.54
CA LYS A 116 -1.30 6.53 16.91
C LYS A 116 0.01 7.29 16.97
N LYS A 117 0.92 6.99 16.05
CA LYS A 117 2.22 7.62 16.01
C LYS A 117 2.14 9.12 15.68
N SER A 118 1.24 9.51 14.78
CA SER A 118 0.97 10.93 14.49
C SER A 118 0.49 11.69 15.74
N LYS A 119 -0.38 11.07 16.55
CA LYS A 119 -0.85 11.65 17.81
C LYS A 119 0.26 11.74 18.86
N GLU A 120 1.06 10.69 19.01
CA GLU A 120 2.21 10.67 19.95
C GLU A 120 3.24 11.75 19.62
N ASP A 121 3.51 11.94 18.33
CA ASP A 121 4.49 12.91 17.84
C ASP A 121 3.91 14.34 17.75
N GLY A 122 2.63 14.55 18.14
CA GLY A 122 1.98 15.86 18.17
C GLY A 122 1.72 16.47 16.80
N LEU A 123 1.56 15.64 15.76
CA LEU A 123 1.34 16.10 14.38
C LEU A 123 -0.11 16.56 14.18
N GLY A 124 -0.30 17.55 13.29
CA GLY A 124 -1.59 18.21 13.08
C GLY A 124 -2.66 17.36 12.38
N THR A 125 -2.29 16.21 11.81
CA THR A 125 -3.22 15.29 11.14
C THR A 125 -2.95 13.85 11.54
N THR A 126 -3.93 12.98 11.32
CA THR A 126 -3.76 11.52 11.54
C THR A 126 -2.89 10.83 10.49
N GLY A 127 -2.50 11.53 9.42
CA GLY A 127 -1.69 11.05 8.31
C GLY A 127 -0.29 11.66 8.30
N GLU A 128 0.39 11.65 9.45
CA GLU A 128 1.76 12.17 9.60
C GLU A 128 1.91 13.66 9.25
N GLY A 129 0.89 14.47 9.55
CA GLY A 129 0.88 15.90 9.23
C GLY A 129 0.55 16.22 7.77
N LEU A 130 0.22 15.22 6.96
CA LEU A 130 -0.16 15.37 5.56
C LEU A 130 -1.68 15.23 5.41
N GLU A 131 -2.26 15.96 4.45
CA GLU A 131 -3.70 15.97 4.20
C GLU A 131 -4.16 14.73 3.41
N TRP A 132 -3.44 14.42 2.33
CA TRP A 132 -3.77 13.36 1.39
C TRP A 132 -2.88 12.14 1.56
N GLY A 133 -3.44 10.96 1.30
CA GLY A 133 -2.67 9.74 1.31
C GLY A 133 -3.27 8.65 0.45
N VAL A 134 -2.50 7.58 0.32
CA VAL A 134 -2.87 6.43 -0.51
C VAL A 134 -2.74 5.15 0.28
N LEU A 135 -3.72 4.26 0.11
CA LEU A 135 -3.67 2.88 0.56
C LEU A 135 -3.61 1.96 -0.65
N PHE A 136 -2.64 1.03 -0.62
CA PHE A 136 -2.48 -0.01 -1.63
C PHE A 136 -2.70 -1.40 -1.07
N GLY A 137 -3.49 -2.20 -1.80
CA GLY A 137 -3.61 -3.64 -1.61
C GLY A 137 -3.05 -4.39 -2.81
N PHE A 138 -2.36 -5.50 -2.58
CA PHE A 138 -1.86 -6.41 -3.63
C PHE A 138 -2.38 -7.82 -3.36
N GLY A 139 -2.87 -8.51 -4.38
CA GLY A 139 -3.43 -9.86 -4.22
C GLY A 139 -3.55 -10.64 -5.53
N PRO A 140 -4.18 -11.83 -5.49
CA PRO A 140 -4.36 -12.67 -6.68
C PRO A 140 -4.93 -11.91 -7.88
N GLY A 141 -4.37 -12.18 -9.07
CA GLY A 141 -4.70 -11.48 -10.31
C GLY A 141 -3.51 -11.42 -11.27
N LEU A 142 -2.44 -10.69 -11.00
CA LEU A 142 -2.13 -9.82 -9.84
C LEU A 142 -3.01 -8.56 -9.82
N THR A 143 -3.81 -8.42 -8.76
CA THR A 143 -4.72 -7.28 -8.58
C THR A 143 -4.06 -6.23 -7.71
N VAL A 144 -4.23 -4.96 -8.08
CA VAL A 144 -3.87 -3.78 -7.29
C VAL A 144 -5.13 -3.02 -6.92
N GLU A 145 -5.35 -2.88 -5.61
CA GLU A 145 -6.36 -1.99 -5.03
C GLU A 145 -5.71 -0.66 -4.68
N THR A 146 -6.32 0.45 -5.09
CA THR A 146 -5.87 1.81 -4.79
C THR A 146 -6.98 2.57 -4.11
N VAL A 147 -6.73 3.09 -2.92
CA VAL A 147 -7.71 3.87 -2.16
C VAL A 147 -7.10 5.22 -1.83
N VAL A 148 -7.77 6.29 -2.25
CA VAL A 148 -7.39 7.66 -1.88
C VAL A 148 -8.00 7.99 -0.52
N LEU A 149 -7.15 8.43 0.38
CA LEU A 149 -7.50 8.77 1.75
C LEU A 149 -7.30 10.26 2.00
N HIS A 150 -8.16 10.82 2.83
CA HIS A 150 -7.97 12.12 3.43
C HIS A 150 -7.81 11.95 4.95
N SER A 151 -6.80 12.62 5.52
CA SER A 151 -6.59 12.64 6.96
C SER A 151 -7.59 13.58 7.64
N ILE A 152 -7.66 13.50 8.96
CA ILE A 152 -8.40 14.49 9.76
C ILE A 152 -7.45 15.14 10.76
N SER A 153 -7.85 16.30 11.28
CA SER A 153 -7.16 16.92 12.41
C SER A 153 -7.12 15.99 13.62
N ALA A 154 -5.91 15.80 14.17
CA ALA A 154 -5.65 14.90 15.30
C ALA A 154 -6.17 15.44 16.64
#